data_AF-A0AA88XZT3-F1
#
_entry.id   AF-A0AA88XZT3-F1
#
_cell.length_a   1.000
_cell.length_b   1.000
_cell.length_c   1.000
_cell.angle_alpha   90.00
_cell.angle_beta   90.00
_cell.angle_gamma   90.00
#
_symmetry.space_group_name_H-M   'P 1'
#
loop_
_entity.id
_entity.type
_entity.pdbx_description
1 polymer ?
#
loop_
_entity_poly.entity_id
_entity_poly.type
_entity_poly.pdbx_seq_one_letter_code
_entity_poly.pdbx_strand_id
1 'polypeptide(L)'
;IHIDGHSDMAVPSYFPGFPLNFPSKGKHRFLMQENDMFIMSAALTGLIGKIIWIWPSWDQKDHDMPFLHQKMEIGLVMTDESDKTFCVCEMNESKQRVCAGVLNEYVDNKFVEMVDMDPNFCIIKRTFINEEIREEVAAERLSQSLSTSGSQGTILDIDEDYYGCMHAIRPLLEAGLTEERVFALDDIIDELFCPKNAAEEFLTDQLLVGFLNKIFKLRCTRGMKDVTGHECLDKIIIAMFKGQLRRKVLQNYSNLLCSERKVKKTHKRSIKRLVKEFFRLNNAQNKALQYVGFCFQSTPLSFNLTNDVSFKTCQGSNTPNDSVVIEHQTNIREITERTKSFRRILSVVKKANPKLVTLCRSTRDGYTPRQFFSKIENDVIDSLRHIYTNTKVLYDTELLGGRKGWPERCGNKMNNYDFS
;
A
#
# COMPACT_ATOMS: atom_id res chain seq x y z
N ILE A 1 15.06 4.24 11.79
CA ILE A 1 14.44 5.59 11.77
C ILE A 1 13.46 5.54 10.63
N HIS A 2 12.18 5.73 10.93
CA HIS A 2 11.07 5.68 10.00
C HIS A 2 10.49 7.08 9.86
N ILE A 3 10.25 7.55 8.65
CA ILE A 3 9.67 8.88 8.37
C ILE A 3 8.44 8.66 7.51
N ASP A 4 7.26 8.79 8.11
CA ASP A 4 6.01 8.27 7.55
C ASP A 4 4.81 8.98 8.20
N GLY A 5 3.70 9.08 7.47
CA GLY A 5 2.38 9.46 8.00
C GLY A 5 1.77 8.45 8.98
N HIS A 6 2.19 7.19 8.98
CA HIS A 6 1.75 6.15 9.92
C HIS A 6 2.93 5.34 10.48
N SER A 7 2.68 4.48 11.47
CA SER A 7 3.76 3.85 12.25
C SER A 7 4.44 2.67 11.54
N ASP A 8 3.73 1.97 10.66
CA ASP A 8 4.14 0.67 10.08
C ASP A 8 4.59 -0.34 11.15
N MET A 9 3.89 -0.35 12.29
CA MET A 9 4.17 -1.24 13.40
C MET A 9 3.05 -2.26 13.64
N ALA A 10 2.39 -2.72 12.58
CA ALA A 10 1.46 -3.84 12.68
C ALA A 10 2.19 -5.10 13.14
N VAL A 11 1.57 -5.87 14.04
CA VAL A 11 2.21 -7.08 14.58
C VAL A 11 2.00 -8.23 13.61
N PRO A 12 3.07 -8.93 13.17
CA PRO A 12 2.92 -10.03 12.22
C PRO A 12 2.09 -11.17 12.79
N SER A 13 1.50 -11.99 11.90
CA SER A 13 0.86 -13.23 12.33
C SER A 13 1.91 -14.29 12.71
N TYR A 14 1.63 -15.05 13.76
CA TYR A 14 2.49 -16.19 14.14
C TYR A 14 2.25 -17.38 13.21
N PHE A 15 3.32 -18.09 12.87
CA PHE A 15 3.24 -19.40 12.24
C PHE A 15 4.38 -20.31 12.70
N PRO A 16 4.21 -21.64 12.65
CA PRO A 16 5.28 -22.59 12.95
C PRO A 16 6.50 -22.36 12.04
N GLY A 17 7.59 -21.85 12.62
CA GLY A 17 8.84 -21.58 11.90
C GLY A 17 9.20 -20.10 11.74
N PHE A 18 8.36 -19.18 12.24
CA PHE A 18 8.70 -17.76 12.32
C PHE A 18 10.06 -17.55 13.04
N PRO A 19 10.97 -16.72 12.50
CA PRO A 19 12.30 -16.54 13.07
C PRO A 19 12.26 -15.66 14.33
N LEU A 20 12.23 -16.25 15.52
CA LEU A 20 12.31 -15.50 16.79
C LEU A 20 13.73 -15.05 17.17
N ASN A 21 14.73 -15.50 16.41
CA ASN A 21 16.12 -15.08 16.53
C ASN A 21 16.54 -14.39 15.24
N PHE A 22 17.72 -13.76 15.27
CA PHE A 22 18.29 -13.08 14.11
C PHE A 22 18.17 -13.98 12.87
N PRO A 23 17.51 -13.51 11.79
CA PRO A 23 17.08 -14.38 10.71
C PRO A 23 18.29 -14.92 9.95
N SER A 24 18.34 -16.24 9.77
CA SER A 24 19.32 -16.86 8.88
C SER A 24 19.10 -16.44 7.42
N LYS A 25 20.11 -16.62 6.56
CA LYS A 25 19.99 -16.37 5.12
C LYS A 25 18.74 -17.06 4.54
N GLY A 26 17.94 -16.32 3.78
CA GLY A 26 16.68 -16.77 3.18
C GLY A 26 15.43 -16.71 4.07
N LYS A 27 15.57 -16.48 5.38
CA LYS A 27 14.42 -16.32 6.30
C LYS A 27 13.97 -14.86 6.48
N HIS A 28 14.72 -13.89 5.96
CA HIS A 28 14.34 -12.47 6.01
C HIS A 28 12.99 -12.19 5.31
N ARG A 29 12.63 -12.99 4.29
CA ARG A 29 11.33 -12.87 3.61
C ARG A 29 10.14 -13.02 4.56
N PHE A 30 10.29 -13.79 5.64
CA PHE A 30 9.23 -14.00 6.63
C PHE A 30 8.93 -12.76 7.47
N LEU A 31 9.79 -11.73 7.40
CA LEU A 31 9.58 -10.48 8.11
C LEU A 31 8.64 -9.53 7.36
N MET A 32 8.42 -9.77 6.06
CA MET A 32 7.57 -8.94 5.21
C MET A 32 6.29 -9.71 4.90
N GLN A 33 5.45 -9.94 5.91
CA GLN A 33 4.15 -10.62 5.71
C GLN A 33 3.17 -9.69 4.99
N GLU A 34 3.08 -8.45 5.45
CA GLU A 34 2.33 -7.33 4.87
C GLU A 34 3.20 -6.06 4.86
N ASN A 35 2.71 -4.99 4.25
CA ASN A 35 3.48 -3.75 4.04
C ASN A 35 3.90 -3.07 5.36
N ASP A 36 3.06 -3.15 6.38
CA ASP A 36 3.19 -2.49 7.68
C ASP A 36 3.74 -3.41 8.79
N MET A 37 4.19 -4.62 8.45
CA MET A 37 4.63 -5.63 9.44
C MET A 37 6.14 -5.79 9.58
N PHE A 38 6.94 -5.17 8.70
CA PHE A 38 8.39 -5.38 8.67
C PHE A 38 9.08 -4.87 9.93
N ILE A 39 8.73 -3.68 10.40
CA ILE A 39 9.40 -3.04 11.54
C ILE A 39 9.23 -3.90 12.80
N MET A 40 8.01 -4.33 13.10
CA MET A 40 7.74 -5.20 14.25
C MET A 40 8.32 -6.59 14.10
N SER A 41 8.26 -7.18 12.90
CA SER A 41 8.92 -8.45 12.61
C SER A 41 10.44 -8.38 12.84
N ALA A 42 11.07 -7.28 12.41
CA ALA A 42 12.49 -7.04 12.62
C ALA A 42 12.83 -6.88 14.11
N ALA A 43 12.00 -6.16 14.88
CA ALA A 43 12.15 -6.04 16.32
C ALA A 43 12.04 -7.41 17.04
N LEU A 44 11.03 -8.21 16.67
CA LEU A 44 10.82 -9.59 17.16
C LEU A 44 12.04 -10.50 16.96
N THR A 45 12.74 -10.36 15.84
CA THR A 45 13.93 -11.18 15.57
C THR A 45 15.18 -10.69 16.29
N GLY A 46 15.14 -9.48 16.87
CA GLY A 46 16.31 -8.77 17.40
C GLY A 46 17.17 -8.10 16.33
N LEU A 47 16.68 -7.95 15.09
CA LEU A 47 17.34 -7.17 14.05
C LEU A 47 17.31 -5.66 14.38
N ILE A 48 16.20 -5.19 14.96
CA ILE A 48 16.02 -3.80 15.41
C ILE A 48 15.85 -3.79 16.93
N GLY A 49 16.70 -3.04 17.63
CA GLY A 49 16.58 -2.82 19.08
C GLY A 49 15.98 -1.47 19.46
N LYS A 50 15.90 -0.55 18.49
CA LYS A 50 15.36 0.80 18.67
C LYS A 50 14.67 1.25 17.39
N ILE A 51 13.42 1.65 17.53
CA ILE A 51 12.61 2.25 16.47
C ILE A 51 12.44 3.73 16.84
N ILE A 52 12.57 4.58 15.82
CA ILE A 52 12.30 6.01 15.93
C ILE A 52 11.39 6.33 14.76
N TRP A 53 10.12 6.58 15.02
CA TRP A 53 9.13 7.01 14.04
C TRP A 53 9.00 8.54 14.09
N ILE A 54 9.13 9.18 12.94
CA ILE A 54 8.99 10.61 12.78
C ILE A 54 7.74 10.87 11.95
N TRP A 55 6.73 11.40 12.62
CA TRP A 55 5.41 11.61 12.04
C TRP A 55 5.18 13.09 11.70
N PRO A 56 4.37 13.37 10.66
CA PRO A 56 4.16 14.72 10.16
C PRO A 56 3.13 15.49 11.00
N SER A 57 3.28 16.81 11.07
CA SER A 57 2.41 17.67 11.86
C SER A 57 0.93 17.63 11.47
N TRP A 58 0.61 17.20 10.24
CA TRP A 58 -0.78 17.03 9.80
C TRP A 58 -1.48 15.85 10.48
N ASP A 59 -0.73 14.88 11.02
CA ASP A 59 -1.25 13.70 11.72
C ASP A 59 -1.49 13.94 13.22
N GLN A 60 -1.36 15.18 13.71
CA GLN A 60 -1.41 15.50 15.14
C GLN A 60 -2.68 15.02 15.87
N LYS A 61 -3.78 14.74 15.16
CA LYS A 61 -5.02 14.30 15.80
C LYS A 61 -4.92 12.89 16.41
N ASP A 62 -4.01 12.05 15.90
CA ASP A 62 -3.81 10.69 16.39
C ASP A 62 -2.72 10.62 17.48
N HIS A 63 -2.21 11.77 17.93
CA HIS A 63 -1.10 11.86 18.87
C HIS A 63 -1.35 12.90 19.97
N ASP A 64 -1.28 12.46 21.23
CA ASP A 64 -1.45 13.35 22.39
C ASP A 64 -0.24 14.27 22.62
N MET A 65 0.97 13.82 22.26
CA MET A 65 2.22 14.52 22.55
C MET A 65 3.17 14.56 21.35
N PRO A 66 3.98 15.63 21.19
CA PRO A 66 4.95 15.74 20.10
C PRO A 66 6.15 14.79 20.23
N PHE A 67 6.30 14.15 21.38
CA PHE A 67 7.37 13.19 21.65
C PHE A 67 6.91 12.14 22.64
N LEU A 68 7.10 10.88 22.28
CA LEU A 68 6.88 9.71 23.11
C LEU A 68 8.17 8.88 23.15
N HIS A 69 8.52 8.37 24.32
CA HIS A 69 9.62 7.43 24.51
C HIS A 69 9.14 6.30 25.39
N GLN A 70 9.14 5.09 24.85
CA GLN A 70 8.61 3.91 25.51
C GLN A 70 9.55 2.72 25.33
N LYS A 71 9.56 1.89 26.37
CA LYS A 71 10.17 0.56 26.31
C LYS A 71 9.06 -0.43 26.02
N MET A 72 9.15 -1.07 24.86
CA MET A 72 8.20 -2.07 24.41
C MET A 72 8.76 -3.47 24.66
N GLU A 73 7.87 -4.41 24.98
CA GLU A 73 8.19 -5.82 25.11
C GLU A 73 7.29 -6.62 24.17
N ILE A 74 7.86 -7.59 23.47
CA ILE A 74 7.09 -8.44 22.56
C ILE A 74 7.42 -9.91 22.84
N GLY A 75 6.38 -10.73 22.86
CA GLY A 75 6.43 -12.10 23.37
C GLY A 75 5.50 -13.04 22.63
N LEU A 76 5.28 -14.20 23.24
CA LEU A 76 4.31 -15.19 22.79
C LEU A 76 3.31 -15.47 23.91
N VAL A 77 2.06 -15.69 23.53
CA VAL A 77 1.01 -16.21 24.41
C VAL A 77 0.46 -17.51 23.81
N MET A 78 0.10 -18.44 24.69
CA MET A 78 -0.62 -19.66 24.31
C MET A 78 -2.11 -19.37 24.33
N THR A 79 -2.83 -19.71 23.26
CA THR A 79 -4.29 -19.64 23.21
C THR A 79 -4.91 -20.99 23.64
N ASP A 80 -6.20 -20.97 23.95
CA ASP A 80 -6.93 -22.14 24.50
C ASP A 80 -6.89 -23.38 23.59
N GLU A 81 -6.62 -23.22 22.30
CA GLU A 81 -6.50 -24.31 21.31
C GLU A 81 -5.07 -24.86 21.16
N SER A 82 -4.14 -24.53 22.06
CA SER A 82 -2.70 -24.83 21.93
C SER A 82 -1.99 -24.10 20.79
N ASP A 83 -2.67 -23.16 20.14
CA ASP A 83 -2.07 -22.25 19.18
C ASP A 83 -1.26 -21.17 19.90
N LYS A 84 -0.33 -20.58 19.15
CA LYS A 84 0.54 -19.51 19.64
C LYS A 84 0.25 -18.26 18.83
N THR A 85 0.19 -17.15 19.52
CA THR A 85 0.17 -15.83 18.88
C THR A 85 1.19 -14.90 19.57
N PHE A 86 1.44 -13.77 18.95
CA PHE A 86 2.28 -12.73 19.55
C PHE A 86 1.49 -11.94 20.59
N CYS A 87 2.23 -11.35 21.52
CA CYS A 87 1.70 -10.40 22.48
C CYS A 87 2.66 -9.22 22.62
N VAL A 88 2.12 -8.01 22.74
CA VAL A 88 2.86 -6.77 22.93
C VAL A 88 2.55 -6.23 24.31
N CYS A 89 3.56 -5.75 25.01
CA CYS A 89 3.43 -5.16 26.33
C CYS A 89 4.19 -3.85 26.43
N GLU A 90 3.63 -2.93 27.21
CA GLU A 90 4.20 -1.62 27.48
C GLU A 90 3.86 -1.15 28.90
N MET A 91 4.48 -0.06 29.32
CA MET A 91 4.13 0.60 30.58
C MET A 91 3.19 1.75 30.30
N ASN A 92 1.99 1.71 30.89
CA ASN A 92 1.03 2.80 30.78
C ASN A 92 1.45 4.02 31.62
N GLU A 93 0.67 5.09 31.57
CA GLU A 93 0.91 6.33 32.33
C GLU A 93 1.00 6.12 33.85
N SER A 94 0.27 5.13 34.37
CA SER A 94 0.29 4.72 35.78
C SER A 94 1.47 3.82 36.14
N LYS A 95 2.43 3.62 35.22
CA LYS A 95 3.59 2.72 35.35
C LYS A 95 3.19 1.27 35.60
N GLN A 96 2.00 0.88 35.16
CA GLN A 96 1.54 -0.50 35.17
C GLN A 96 1.87 -1.12 33.83
N ARG A 97 2.36 -2.35 33.87
CA ARG A 97 2.58 -3.14 32.67
C ARG A 97 1.24 -3.59 32.13
N VAL A 98 0.92 -3.19 30.91
CA VAL A 98 -0.26 -3.61 30.16
C VAL A 98 0.19 -4.45 28.98
N CYS A 99 -0.62 -5.43 28.58
CA CYS A 99 -0.30 -6.32 27.47
C CYS A 99 -1.56 -6.60 26.65
N ALA A 100 -1.36 -6.75 25.34
CA ALA A 100 -2.39 -7.21 24.42
C ALA A 100 -1.88 -8.39 23.58
N GLY A 101 -2.75 -9.37 23.35
CA GLY A 101 -2.50 -10.50 22.45
C GLY A 101 -3.02 -10.21 21.05
N VAL A 102 -2.30 -10.64 20.02
CA VAL A 102 -2.69 -10.45 18.62
C VAL A 102 -3.72 -11.51 18.23
N LEU A 103 -4.92 -11.08 17.87
CA LEU A 103 -6.00 -11.98 17.46
C LEU A 103 -6.17 -12.01 15.94
N ASN A 104 -6.06 -10.86 15.25
CA ASN A 104 -6.27 -10.71 13.81
C ASN A 104 -7.54 -11.41 13.29
N GLU A 105 -8.64 -11.30 14.05
CA GLU A 105 -9.90 -12.00 13.77
C GLU A 105 -11.10 -11.05 13.78
N TYR A 106 -12.15 -11.44 13.07
CA TYR A 106 -13.45 -10.76 13.16
C TYR A 106 -14.25 -11.28 14.36
N VAL A 107 -14.48 -10.43 15.35
CA VAL A 107 -15.39 -10.68 16.48
C VAL A 107 -16.59 -9.76 16.32
N ASP A 108 -17.80 -10.31 16.26
CA ASP A 108 -19.05 -9.56 16.07
C ASP A 108 -19.05 -8.60 14.87
N ASN A 109 -18.52 -9.06 13.71
CA ASN A 109 -18.32 -8.27 12.49
C ASN A 109 -17.38 -7.06 12.64
N LYS A 110 -16.59 -7.01 13.71
CA LYS A 110 -15.51 -6.03 13.88
C LYS A 110 -14.18 -6.76 13.80
N PHE A 111 -13.27 -6.24 13.00
CA PHE A 111 -11.90 -6.72 13.01
C PHE A 111 -11.26 -6.31 14.34
N VAL A 112 -10.78 -7.30 15.09
CA VAL A 112 -10.07 -7.12 16.36
C VAL A 112 -8.63 -7.56 16.15
N GLU A 113 -7.74 -6.57 16.08
CA GLU A 113 -6.31 -6.81 15.90
C GLU A 113 -5.67 -7.28 17.21
N MET A 114 -6.03 -6.62 18.33
CA MET A 114 -5.43 -6.85 19.64
C MET A 114 -6.49 -6.95 20.74
N VAL A 115 -6.25 -7.83 21.71
CA VAL A 115 -7.12 -8.04 22.88
C VAL A 115 -6.31 -7.88 24.16
N ASP A 116 -6.78 -7.03 25.07
CA ASP A 116 -6.19 -6.87 26.40
C ASP A 116 -6.09 -8.21 27.14
N MET A 117 -4.95 -8.44 27.77
CA MET A 117 -4.66 -9.69 28.47
C MET A 117 -3.89 -9.47 29.76
N ASP A 118 -3.95 -10.45 30.67
CA ASP A 118 -3.09 -10.44 31.86
C ASP A 118 -1.61 -10.48 31.43
N PRO A 119 -0.79 -9.50 31.86
CA PRO A 119 0.61 -9.44 31.48
C PRO A 119 1.43 -10.70 31.78
N ASN A 120 1.02 -11.50 32.77
CA ASN A 120 1.73 -12.71 33.17
C ASN A 120 1.64 -13.85 32.14
N PHE A 121 0.67 -13.80 31.23
CA PHE A 121 0.53 -14.80 30.17
C PHE A 121 1.44 -14.53 28.97
N CYS A 122 1.98 -13.31 28.83
CA CYS A 122 2.87 -12.96 27.74
C CYS A 122 4.32 -13.36 28.04
N ILE A 123 4.81 -14.41 27.37
CA ILE A 123 6.19 -14.90 27.49
C ILE A 123 7.10 -14.02 26.63
N ILE A 124 7.71 -13.00 27.25
CA ILE A 124 8.58 -12.04 26.58
C ILE A 124 9.74 -12.72 25.86
N LYS A 125 9.93 -12.34 24.59
CA LYS A 125 11.03 -12.78 23.73
C LYS A 125 12.01 -11.66 23.45
N ARG A 126 11.52 -10.44 23.29
CA ARG A 126 12.33 -9.25 22.99
C ARG A 126 11.83 -8.03 23.72
N THR A 127 12.75 -7.09 23.83
CA THR A 127 12.53 -5.75 24.33
C THR A 127 13.19 -4.79 23.37
N PHE A 128 12.52 -3.71 23.04
CA PHE A 128 13.05 -2.65 22.20
C PHE A 128 12.59 -1.29 22.71
N ILE A 129 13.26 -0.24 22.21
CA ILE A 129 12.86 1.14 22.46
C ILE A 129 12.02 1.62 21.28
N ASN A 130 10.85 2.21 21.56
CA ASN A 130 10.05 2.95 20.60
C ASN A 130 10.13 4.45 20.95
N GLU A 131 10.42 5.27 19.94
CA GLU A 131 10.35 6.73 20.04
C GLU A 131 9.48 7.27 18.93
N GLU A 132 8.48 8.07 19.27
CA GLU A 132 7.61 8.74 18.31
C GLU A 132 7.86 10.23 18.42
N ILE A 133 8.09 10.88 17.28
CA ILE A 133 8.57 12.25 17.26
C ILE A 133 7.86 13.05 16.18
N ARG A 134 7.15 14.11 16.57
CA ARG A 134 6.59 15.04 15.58
C ARG A 134 7.70 15.76 14.83
N GLU A 135 7.52 15.91 13.52
CA GLU A 135 8.53 16.46 12.60
C GLU A 135 9.18 17.78 13.04
N GLU A 136 8.42 18.67 13.69
CA GLU A 136 8.86 20.01 14.06
C GLU A 136 9.90 20.01 15.19
N VAL A 137 9.85 19.00 16.07
CA VAL A 137 10.83 18.79 17.16
C VAL A 137 11.84 17.70 16.83
N ALA A 138 11.70 17.01 15.70
CA ALA A 138 12.47 15.83 15.35
C ALA A 138 13.98 16.08 15.27
N ALA A 139 14.42 17.20 14.69
CA ALA A 139 15.86 17.50 14.59
C ALA A 139 16.55 17.64 15.98
N GLU A 140 15.87 18.27 16.94
CA GLU A 140 16.37 18.42 18.30
C GLU A 140 16.40 17.07 19.04
N ARG A 141 15.26 16.36 19.03
CA ARG A 141 15.10 15.08 19.73
C ARG A 141 16.00 13.98 19.18
N LEU A 142 16.12 13.88 17.85
CA LEU A 142 17.05 12.95 17.21
C LEU A 142 18.49 13.22 17.61
N SER A 143 18.91 14.49 17.73
CA SER A 143 20.28 14.81 18.14
C SER A 143 20.60 14.25 19.53
N GLN A 144 19.63 14.27 20.45
CA GLN A 144 19.75 13.69 21.78
C GLN A 144 19.73 12.15 21.71
N SER A 145 18.74 11.59 21.01
CA SER A 145 18.50 10.15 20.87
C SER A 145 19.65 9.39 20.18
N LEU A 146 20.26 10.00 19.15
CA LEU A 146 21.39 9.39 18.43
C LEU A 146 22.70 9.47 19.22
N SER A 147 22.84 10.46 20.11
CA SER A 147 24.04 10.58 20.96
C SER A 147 24.13 9.44 21.99
N THR A 148 23.00 8.85 22.38
CA THR A 148 22.93 7.75 23.36
C THR A 148 22.96 6.36 22.72
N SER A 149 22.83 6.26 21.39
CA SER A 149 22.63 4.98 20.68
C SER A 149 23.93 4.22 20.32
N GLY A 150 25.10 4.77 20.65
CA GLY A 150 26.40 4.09 20.46
C GLY A 150 26.75 3.77 18.99
N SER A 151 27.57 2.75 18.75
CA SER A 151 28.05 2.34 17.41
C SER A 151 27.07 1.45 16.63
N GLN A 152 25.77 1.50 16.93
CA GLN A 152 24.77 0.64 16.28
C GLN A 152 24.53 1.08 14.83
N GLY A 153 24.34 0.11 13.93
CA GLY A 153 23.97 0.39 12.54
C GLY A 153 22.57 1.00 12.46
N THR A 154 22.36 1.94 11.53
CA THR A 154 21.07 2.60 11.32
C THR A 154 20.48 2.25 9.96
N ILE A 155 19.18 1.99 9.94
CA ILE A 155 18.34 1.95 8.72
C ILE A 155 17.50 3.22 8.73
N LEU A 156 17.47 3.91 7.59
CA LEU A 156 16.56 5.03 7.33
C LEU A 156 15.49 4.56 6.37
N ASP A 157 14.25 4.59 6.82
CA ASP A 157 13.06 4.24 6.07
C ASP A 157 12.21 5.50 5.90
N ILE A 158 11.67 5.71 4.69
CA ILE A 158 11.00 6.94 4.30
C ILE A 158 9.82 6.59 3.41
N ASP A 159 8.64 7.02 3.81
CA ASP A 159 7.41 6.82 3.08
C ASP A 159 6.90 8.16 2.55
N GLU A 160 6.48 8.19 1.29
CA GLU A 160 6.10 9.43 0.61
C GLU A 160 4.80 10.04 1.15
N ASP A 161 3.98 9.26 1.82
CA ASP A 161 2.77 9.72 2.51
C ASP A 161 3.05 10.51 3.78
N TYR A 162 4.29 10.57 4.28
CA TYR A 162 4.75 11.65 5.17
C TYR A 162 4.37 13.02 4.61
N TYR A 163 4.30 13.13 3.27
CA TYR A 163 3.91 14.35 2.58
C TYR A 163 2.39 14.61 2.48
N GLY A 164 1.56 13.69 2.93
CA GLY A 164 0.10 13.77 2.88
C GLY A 164 -0.49 12.44 2.46
N CYS A 165 -1.76 12.25 2.75
CA CYS A 165 -2.48 11.00 2.56
C CYS A 165 -3.80 11.27 1.83
N MET A 166 -4.04 10.65 0.66
CA MET A 166 -5.25 10.86 -0.13
C MET A 166 -5.80 9.55 -0.66
N HIS A 167 -7.08 9.29 -0.43
CA HIS A 167 -7.73 8.06 -0.88
C HIS A 167 -7.63 7.90 -2.41
N ALA A 168 -6.97 6.83 -2.86
CA ALA A 168 -6.83 6.57 -4.29
C ALA A 168 -8.17 6.24 -4.98
N ILE A 169 -9.21 5.85 -4.23
CA ILE A 169 -10.58 5.65 -4.72
C ILE A 169 -11.30 6.97 -5.08
N ARG A 170 -10.89 8.09 -4.50
CA ARG A 170 -11.60 9.38 -4.56
C ARG A 170 -12.02 9.82 -5.98
N PRO A 171 -11.17 9.72 -7.03
CA PRO A 171 -11.58 10.05 -8.39
C PRO A 171 -12.80 9.27 -8.90
N LEU A 172 -13.00 8.02 -8.43
CA LEU A 172 -14.16 7.20 -8.79
C LEU A 172 -15.42 7.73 -8.10
N LEU A 173 -15.31 8.05 -6.81
CA LEU A 173 -16.41 8.56 -6.00
C LEU A 173 -16.89 9.93 -6.51
N GLU A 174 -15.96 10.84 -6.80
CA GLU A 174 -16.26 12.15 -7.38
C GLU A 174 -16.89 12.04 -8.78
N ALA A 175 -16.56 11.00 -9.53
CA ALA A 175 -17.22 10.68 -10.81
C ALA A 175 -18.60 10.01 -10.65
N GLY A 176 -19.04 9.76 -9.42
CA GLY A 176 -20.34 9.17 -9.07
C GLY A 176 -20.38 7.64 -9.14
N LEU A 177 -19.27 6.95 -8.96
CA LEU A 177 -19.27 5.51 -8.67
C LEU A 177 -19.39 5.30 -7.16
N THR A 178 -20.21 4.33 -6.74
CA THR A 178 -20.29 3.90 -5.33
C THR A 178 -19.22 2.85 -5.04
N GLU A 179 -18.76 2.76 -3.79
CA GLU A 179 -17.82 1.71 -3.34
C GLU A 179 -18.34 0.31 -3.66
N GLU A 180 -19.62 0.03 -3.35
CA GLU A 180 -20.27 -1.24 -3.69
C GLU A 180 -20.11 -1.61 -5.18
N ARG A 181 -20.22 -0.61 -6.07
CA ARG A 181 -20.07 -0.84 -7.51
C ARG A 181 -18.62 -1.05 -7.91
N VAL A 182 -17.66 -0.45 -7.20
CA VAL A 182 -16.23 -0.70 -7.41
C VAL A 182 -15.87 -2.09 -6.92
N PHE A 183 -16.31 -2.51 -5.73
CA PHE A 183 -16.09 -3.87 -5.23
C PHE A 183 -16.74 -4.94 -6.11
N ALA A 184 -17.96 -4.72 -6.60
CA ALA A 184 -18.60 -5.64 -7.55
C ALA A 184 -17.83 -5.73 -8.89
N LEU A 185 -17.10 -4.69 -9.27
CA LEU A 185 -16.20 -4.72 -10.42
C LEU A 185 -14.91 -5.48 -10.09
N ASP A 186 -14.34 -5.27 -8.90
CA ASP A 186 -13.17 -5.97 -8.40
C ASP A 186 -13.37 -7.49 -8.41
N ASP A 187 -14.51 -7.98 -7.91
CA ASP A 187 -14.87 -9.41 -7.94
C ASP A 187 -14.82 -10.00 -9.35
N ILE A 188 -15.25 -9.23 -10.36
CA ILE A 188 -15.23 -9.70 -11.75
C ILE A 188 -13.80 -9.73 -12.31
N ILE A 189 -12.97 -8.76 -11.92
CA ILE A 189 -11.59 -8.64 -12.39
C ILE A 189 -10.74 -9.74 -11.76
N ASP A 190 -10.87 -9.94 -10.44
CA ASP A 190 -10.14 -10.94 -9.68
C ASP A 190 -10.49 -12.37 -10.13
N GLU A 191 -11.76 -12.63 -10.45
CA GLU A 191 -12.20 -13.91 -11.07
C GLU A 191 -11.54 -14.18 -12.44
N LEU A 192 -11.15 -13.12 -13.16
CA LEU A 192 -10.69 -13.22 -14.54
C LEU A 192 -9.16 -13.23 -14.68
N PHE A 193 -8.46 -12.41 -13.91
CA PHE A 193 -7.06 -12.08 -14.13
C PHE A 193 -6.21 -12.47 -12.93
N CYS A 194 -5.16 -13.25 -13.18
CA CYS A 194 -4.19 -13.69 -12.19
C CYS A 194 -2.77 -13.42 -12.70
N PRO A 195 -2.37 -12.13 -12.86
CA PRO A 195 -0.98 -11.82 -13.15
C PRO A 195 -0.08 -12.35 -12.02
N LYS A 196 1.18 -12.68 -12.34
CA LYS A 196 2.08 -13.35 -11.38
C LYS A 196 3.24 -12.48 -10.89
N ASN A 197 3.45 -11.34 -11.51
CA ASN A 197 4.53 -10.40 -11.24
C ASN A 197 4.15 -9.02 -11.77
N ALA A 198 4.93 -7.99 -11.44
CA ALA A 198 4.70 -6.60 -11.80
C ALA A 198 4.69 -6.37 -13.32
N ALA A 199 5.43 -7.16 -14.10
CA ALA A 199 5.38 -7.06 -15.57
C ALA A 199 4.02 -7.52 -16.11
N GLU A 200 3.51 -8.65 -15.62
CA GLU A 200 2.17 -9.15 -15.95
C GLU A 200 1.06 -8.25 -15.39
N GLU A 201 1.25 -7.68 -14.21
CA GLU A 201 0.37 -6.67 -13.60
C GLU A 201 0.20 -5.46 -14.52
N PHE A 202 1.31 -4.86 -14.95
CA PHE A 202 1.32 -3.74 -15.87
C PHE A 202 0.63 -4.07 -17.19
N LEU A 203 0.91 -5.24 -17.77
CA LEU A 203 0.26 -5.68 -19.02
C LEU A 203 -1.25 -5.86 -18.84
N THR A 204 -1.69 -6.32 -17.67
CA THR A 204 -3.11 -6.51 -17.35
C THR A 204 -3.82 -5.16 -17.20
N ASP A 205 -3.23 -4.19 -16.49
CA ASP A 205 -3.74 -2.81 -16.42
C ASP A 205 -3.89 -2.20 -17.82
N GLN A 206 -2.84 -2.27 -18.64
CA GLN A 206 -2.87 -1.75 -20.02
C GLN A 206 -3.95 -2.41 -20.89
N LEU A 207 -4.19 -3.70 -20.70
CA LEU A 207 -5.24 -4.43 -21.39
C LEU A 207 -6.63 -3.92 -20.99
N LEU A 208 -6.88 -3.76 -19.69
CA LEU A 208 -8.16 -3.29 -19.14
C LEU A 208 -8.44 -1.82 -19.50
N VAL A 209 -7.45 -0.94 -19.37
CA VAL A 209 -7.51 0.45 -19.83
C VAL A 209 -7.75 0.51 -21.35
N GLY A 210 -7.13 -0.39 -22.10
CA GLY A 210 -7.37 -0.56 -23.54
C GLY A 210 -8.80 -0.99 -23.86
N PHE A 211 -9.40 -1.87 -23.05
CA PHE A 211 -10.81 -2.28 -23.18
C PHE A 211 -11.77 -1.13 -22.88
N LEU A 212 -11.56 -0.40 -21.78
CA LEU A 212 -12.30 0.81 -21.44
C LEU A 212 -12.33 1.79 -22.61
N ASN A 213 -11.16 2.10 -23.17
CA ASN A 213 -11.04 3.01 -24.31
C ASN A 213 -11.74 2.53 -25.58
N LYS A 214 -11.70 1.23 -25.89
CA LYS A 214 -12.40 0.66 -27.03
C LYS A 214 -13.92 0.71 -26.84
N ILE A 215 -14.41 0.29 -25.68
CA ILE A 215 -15.84 0.32 -25.36
C ILE A 215 -16.36 1.76 -25.40
N PHE A 216 -15.61 2.70 -24.84
CA PHE A 216 -15.95 4.12 -24.88
C PHE A 216 -16.04 4.66 -26.31
N LYS A 217 -15.06 4.38 -27.18
CA LYS A 217 -15.08 4.80 -28.59
C LYS A 217 -16.20 4.13 -29.40
N LEU A 218 -16.56 2.90 -29.04
CA LEU A 218 -17.64 2.16 -29.67
C LEU A 218 -19.01 2.50 -29.10
N ARG A 219 -19.11 3.31 -28.04
CA ARG A 219 -20.41 3.78 -27.57
C ARG A 219 -21.10 4.43 -28.73
N CYS A 220 -22.24 3.84 -29.09
CA CYS A 220 -23.06 4.23 -30.20
C CYS A 220 -23.21 5.76 -30.17
N THR A 221 -22.57 6.42 -31.13
CA THR A 221 -22.60 7.87 -31.25
C THR A 221 -24.06 8.28 -31.23
N ARG A 222 -24.40 9.25 -30.37
CA ARG A 222 -25.69 9.96 -30.37
C ARG A 222 -25.98 10.36 -31.83
N GLY A 223 -26.82 9.59 -32.51
CA GLY A 223 -26.92 9.60 -33.97
C GLY A 223 -27.57 8.35 -34.54
N MET A 224 -27.45 7.19 -33.87
CA MET A 224 -28.30 6.03 -34.16
C MET A 224 -29.58 6.10 -33.32
N LYS A 225 -30.63 6.73 -33.87
CA LYS A 225 -31.89 7.00 -33.16
C LYS A 225 -32.69 5.76 -32.75
N ASP A 226 -32.36 4.56 -33.24
CA ASP A 226 -33.21 3.37 -33.07
C ASP A 226 -32.51 2.12 -32.50
N VAL A 227 -31.28 2.23 -31.99
CA VAL A 227 -30.60 1.06 -31.40
C VAL A 227 -30.78 1.10 -29.90
N THR A 228 -31.61 0.20 -29.36
CA THR A 228 -31.73 0.03 -27.90
C THR A 228 -30.35 -0.24 -27.28
N GLY A 229 -30.14 0.19 -26.03
CA GLY A 229 -28.85 0.01 -25.36
C GLY A 229 -28.35 -1.46 -25.35
N HIS A 230 -29.28 -2.42 -25.40
CA HIS A 230 -28.99 -3.85 -25.51
C HIS A 230 -28.40 -4.26 -26.86
N GLU A 231 -28.95 -3.78 -27.98
CA GLU A 231 -28.42 -4.08 -29.32
C GLU A 231 -27.03 -3.47 -29.55
N CYS A 232 -26.78 -2.29 -29.01
CA CYS A 232 -25.46 -1.64 -29.07
C CYS A 232 -24.42 -2.47 -28.30
N LEU A 233 -24.75 -2.86 -27.08
CA LEU A 233 -23.91 -3.71 -26.24
C LEU A 233 -23.64 -5.08 -26.90
N ASP A 234 -24.65 -5.71 -27.47
CA ASP A 234 -24.48 -6.99 -28.17
C ASP A 234 -23.60 -6.83 -29.41
N LYS A 235 -23.72 -5.74 -30.17
CA LYS A 235 -22.78 -5.43 -31.27
C LYS A 235 -21.35 -5.23 -30.77
N ILE A 236 -21.13 -4.57 -29.63
CA ILE A 236 -19.81 -4.39 -29.03
C ILE A 236 -19.23 -5.73 -28.56
N ILE A 237 -20.01 -6.51 -27.82
CA ILE A 237 -19.62 -7.87 -27.41
C ILE A 237 -19.29 -8.69 -28.66
N ILE A 238 -20.16 -8.68 -29.67
CA ILE A 238 -19.92 -9.38 -30.93
C ILE A 238 -18.66 -8.87 -31.62
N ALA A 239 -18.41 -7.57 -31.69
CA ALA A 239 -17.20 -7.00 -32.30
C ALA A 239 -15.92 -7.35 -31.51
N MET A 240 -16.00 -7.40 -30.17
CA MET A 240 -14.89 -7.82 -29.31
C MET A 240 -14.63 -9.33 -29.40
N PHE A 241 -15.67 -10.14 -29.62
CA PHE A 241 -15.58 -11.61 -29.62
C PHE A 241 -15.61 -12.28 -31.01
N LYS A 242 -15.96 -11.57 -32.09
CA LYS A 242 -15.81 -12.01 -33.49
C LYS A 242 -14.41 -11.61 -33.99
N GLY A 243 -13.64 -12.57 -34.48
CA GLY A 243 -12.37 -12.32 -35.20
C GLY A 243 -11.09 -12.24 -34.34
N GLN A 244 -10.07 -11.58 -34.90
CA GLN A 244 -8.67 -11.54 -34.43
C GLN A 244 -8.51 -11.13 -32.95
N LEU A 245 -9.42 -10.36 -32.36
CA LEU A 245 -9.28 -9.92 -30.96
C LEU A 245 -9.48 -11.08 -29.97
N ARG A 246 -10.41 -12.00 -30.23
CA ARG A 246 -10.55 -13.23 -29.42
C ARG A 246 -9.31 -14.11 -29.54
N ARG A 247 -8.72 -14.23 -30.74
CA ARG A 247 -7.46 -14.97 -30.94
C ARG A 247 -6.28 -14.25 -30.27
N LYS A 248 -6.10 -12.94 -30.48
CA LYS A 248 -5.03 -12.15 -29.87
C LYS A 248 -5.15 -12.06 -28.34
N VAL A 249 -6.35 -11.87 -27.79
CA VAL A 249 -6.55 -11.82 -26.33
C VAL A 249 -6.35 -13.20 -25.70
N LEU A 250 -6.99 -14.24 -26.23
CA LEU A 250 -6.86 -15.59 -25.66
C LEU A 250 -5.54 -16.30 -25.98
N GLN A 251 -4.83 -15.93 -27.06
CA GLN A 251 -3.51 -16.52 -27.36
C GLN A 251 -2.38 -15.69 -26.74
N ASN A 252 -2.42 -14.36 -26.83
CA ASN A 252 -1.30 -13.52 -26.37
C ASN A 252 -1.36 -13.17 -24.88
N TYR A 253 -2.51 -13.34 -24.22
CA TYR A 253 -2.70 -13.01 -22.81
C TYR A 253 -3.30 -14.17 -22.02
N SER A 254 -3.18 -15.40 -22.54
CA SER A 254 -3.61 -16.60 -21.81
C SER A 254 -2.90 -16.77 -20.46
N ASN A 255 -1.66 -16.28 -20.36
CA ASN A 255 -0.86 -16.30 -19.15
C ASN A 255 -1.35 -15.31 -18.08
N LEU A 256 -2.11 -14.27 -18.45
CA LEU A 256 -2.68 -13.30 -17.52
C LEU A 256 -4.03 -13.75 -16.93
N LEU A 257 -4.67 -14.76 -17.53
CA LEU A 257 -5.96 -15.26 -17.08
C LEU A 257 -5.77 -16.32 -15.99
N CYS A 258 -6.67 -16.33 -15.00
CA CYS A 258 -6.65 -17.33 -13.94
C CYS A 258 -6.77 -18.77 -14.50
N SER A 259 -5.96 -19.68 -13.95
CA SER A 259 -5.77 -21.03 -14.49
C SER A 259 -6.68 -22.10 -13.84
N GLU A 260 -7.95 -21.79 -13.56
CA GLU A 260 -8.85 -22.78 -12.96
C GLU A 260 -9.51 -23.71 -13.98
N ARG A 261 -9.15 -25.00 -13.95
CA ARG A 261 -9.48 -26.15 -14.84
C ARG A 261 -10.93 -26.29 -15.40
N LYS A 262 -11.90 -25.45 -15.04
CA LYS A 262 -13.26 -25.33 -15.64
C LYS A 262 -13.42 -24.13 -16.64
N VAL A 263 -12.29 -23.46 -16.91
CA VAL A 263 -11.94 -22.20 -17.59
C VAL A 263 -12.82 -21.61 -18.72
N LYS A 264 -13.11 -22.29 -19.83
CA LYS A 264 -13.44 -21.54 -21.08
C LYS A 264 -14.83 -20.90 -21.12
N LYS A 265 -15.85 -21.54 -20.54
CA LYS A 265 -17.22 -21.00 -20.51
C LYS A 265 -17.36 -19.90 -19.45
N THR A 266 -16.73 -20.09 -18.29
CA THR A 266 -16.70 -19.12 -17.19
C THR A 266 -16.01 -17.83 -17.60
N HIS A 267 -14.81 -17.89 -18.20
CA HIS A 267 -14.11 -16.69 -18.67
C HIS A 267 -14.93 -15.89 -19.69
N LYS A 268 -15.63 -16.57 -20.62
CA LYS A 268 -16.50 -15.88 -21.57
C LYS A 268 -17.66 -15.17 -20.87
N ARG A 269 -18.25 -15.77 -19.83
CA ARG A 269 -19.31 -15.14 -19.03
C ARG A 269 -18.77 -13.95 -18.26
N SER A 270 -17.62 -14.08 -17.63
CA SER A 270 -17.05 -13.04 -16.77
C SER A 270 -16.50 -11.87 -17.59
N ILE A 271 -15.86 -12.11 -18.75
CA ILE A 271 -15.53 -11.02 -19.70
C ILE A 271 -16.80 -10.32 -20.20
N LYS A 272 -17.90 -11.05 -20.47
CA LYS A 272 -19.17 -10.42 -20.84
C LYS A 272 -19.74 -9.56 -19.71
N ARG A 273 -19.63 -9.99 -18.44
CA ARG A 273 -20.01 -9.19 -17.26
C ARG A 273 -19.16 -7.93 -17.19
N LEU A 274 -17.84 -8.05 -17.32
CA LEU A 274 -16.91 -6.92 -17.32
C LEU A 274 -17.23 -5.89 -18.40
N VAL A 275 -17.45 -6.34 -19.65
CA VAL A 275 -17.81 -5.46 -20.78
C VAL A 275 -19.14 -4.75 -20.51
N LYS A 276 -20.11 -5.42 -19.88
CA LYS A 276 -21.38 -4.80 -19.48
C LYS A 276 -21.16 -3.69 -18.45
N GLU A 277 -20.34 -3.93 -17.43
CA GLU A 277 -20.04 -2.92 -16.42
C GLU A 277 -19.33 -1.70 -17.03
N PHE A 278 -18.31 -1.93 -17.86
CA PHE A 278 -17.61 -0.86 -18.57
C PHE A 278 -18.54 -0.08 -19.52
N PHE A 279 -19.46 -0.76 -20.21
CA PHE A 279 -20.41 -0.10 -21.09
C PHE A 279 -21.35 0.85 -20.34
N ARG A 280 -21.74 0.51 -19.12
CA ARG A 280 -22.64 1.31 -18.25
C ARG A 280 -22.00 2.53 -17.60
N LEU A 281 -20.67 2.67 -17.64
CA LEU A 281 -20.01 3.86 -17.09
C LEU A 281 -20.45 5.12 -17.87
N ASN A 282 -20.38 6.32 -17.32
CA ASN A 282 -20.46 7.54 -18.12
C ASN A 282 -19.03 7.95 -18.59
N ASN A 283 -18.85 9.15 -19.15
CA ASN A 283 -17.52 9.60 -19.59
C ASN A 283 -16.59 9.89 -18.39
N ALA A 284 -17.10 10.60 -17.38
CA ALA A 284 -16.34 10.92 -16.18
C ALA A 284 -15.90 9.65 -15.44
N GLN A 285 -16.82 8.70 -15.22
CA GLN A 285 -16.55 7.42 -14.57
C GLN A 285 -15.53 6.57 -15.34
N ASN A 286 -15.65 6.48 -16.67
CA ASN A 286 -14.69 5.75 -17.50
C ASN A 286 -13.29 6.35 -17.40
N LYS A 287 -13.19 7.69 -17.48
CA LYS A 287 -11.90 8.35 -17.40
C LYS A 287 -11.30 8.28 -15.98
N ALA A 288 -12.12 8.37 -14.92
CA ALA A 288 -11.69 8.18 -13.54
C ALA A 288 -11.17 6.77 -13.29
N LEU A 289 -11.86 5.75 -13.81
CA LEU A 289 -11.41 4.36 -13.73
C LEU A 289 -10.10 4.13 -14.47
N GLN A 290 -9.89 4.79 -15.61
CA GLN A 290 -8.60 4.75 -16.30
C GLN A 290 -7.49 5.47 -15.51
N TYR A 291 -7.82 6.56 -14.80
CA TYR A 291 -6.86 7.28 -13.96
C TYR A 291 -6.44 6.44 -12.75
N VAL A 292 -7.40 5.81 -12.05
CA VAL A 292 -7.13 4.91 -10.92
C VAL A 292 -6.39 3.66 -11.37
N GLY A 293 -6.85 3.01 -12.44
CA GLY A 293 -6.22 1.81 -13.01
C GLY A 293 -6.48 0.54 -12.19
N PHE A 294 -5.68 -0.49 -12.47
CA PHE A 294 -5.82 -1.82 -11.90
C PHE A 294 -4.47 -2.34 -11.44
N CYS A 295 -4.39 -2.87 -10.22
CA CYS A 295 -3.14 -3.35 -9.63
C CYS A 295 -3.41 -4.48 -8.64
N PHE A 296 -2.36 -5.17 -8.21
CA PHE A 296 -2.42 -6.05 -7.06
C PHE A 296 -2.75 -5.28 -5.79
N GLN A 297 -3.54 -5.90 -4.92
CA GLN A 297 -3.82 -5.35 -3.60
C GLN A 297 -2.54 -5.25 -2.75
N SER A 298 -1.63 -6.22 -2.86
CA SER A 298 -0.31 -6.22 -2.19
C SER A 298 0.80 -6.64 -3.15
N THR A 299 2.06 -6.40 -2.78
CA THR A 299 3.18 -6.86 -3.61
C THR A 299 3.24 -8.39 -3.66
N PRO A 300 3.47 -9.01 -4.84
CA PRO A 300 3.59 -10.46 -4.95
C PRO A 300 4.85 -11.02 -4.25
N LEU A 301 5.74 -10.15 -3.77
CA LEU A 301 6.94 -10.53 -3.01
C LEU A 301 6.69 -10.67 -1.50
N SER A 302 5.56 -10.17 -0.99
CA SER A 302 5.21 -10.34 0.43
C SER A 302 5.09 -11.82 0.75
N PHE A 303 5.51 -12.20 1.96
CA PHE A 303 5.32 -13.54 2.47
C PHE A 303 3.85 -13.74 2.82
N ASN A 304 3.07 -14.07 1.80
CA ASN A 304 1.66 -14.34 1.94
C ASN A 304 1.43 -15.76 2.46
N LEU A 305 0.86 -15.89 3.67
CA LEU A 305 0.51 -17.18 4.26
C LEU A 305 -0.63 -17.88 3.50
N THR A 306 -1.52 -17.13 2.85
CA THR A 306 -2.68 -17.65 2.12
C THR A 306 -2.45 -17.77 0.60
N ASN A 307 -1.35 -17.20 0.08
CA ASN A 307 -1.03 -17.09 -1.36
C ASN A 307 -2.07 -16.36 -2.23
N ASP A 308 -3.07 -15.71 -1.66
CA ASP A 308 -4.08 -14.96 -2.41
C ASP A 308 -3.60 -13.52 -2.66
N VAL A 309 -2.91 -13.31 -3.78
CA VAL A 309 -2.63 -11.96 -4.29
C VAL A 309 -3.75 -11.60 -5.26
N SER A 310 -4.69 -10.76 -4.80
CA SER A 310 -5.83 -10.35 -5.61
C SER A 310 -5.47 -9.22 -6.57
N PHE A 311 -6.03 -9.24 -7.79
CA PHE A 311 -5.83 -8.20 -8.81
C PHE A 311 -7.14 -7.46 -9.07
N LYS A 312 -7.19 -6.18 -8.72
CA LYS A 312 -8.42 -5.39 -8.59
C LYS A 312 -8.22 -3.97 -9.10
N THR A 313 -9.21 -3.10 -8.93
CA THR A 313 -9.00 -1.66 -9.08
C THR A 313 -7.92 -1.17 -8.13
N CYS A 314 -7.04 -0.29 -8.62
CA CYS A 314 -5.90 0.19 -7.85
C CYS A 314 -6.29 1.32 -6.89
N GLN A 315 -7.22 1.02 -5.98
CA GLN A 315 -7.81 1.96 -5.05
C GLN A 315 -7.13 2.00 -3.68
N GLY A 316 -6.24 1.04 -3.42
CA GLY A 316 -5.56 0.90 -2.13
C GLY A 316 -6.42 0.26 -1.05
N SER A 317 -5.84 0.10 0.13
CA SER A 317 -6.52 -0.39 1.33
C SER A 317 -7.23 0.75 2.07
N ASN A 318 -6.88 2.00 1.77
CA ASN A 318 -7.43 3.18 2.42
C ASN A 318 -8.67 3.72 1.67
N THR A 319 -9.86 3.61 2.29
CA THR A 319 -11.12 4.15 1.76
C THR A 319 -11.79 5.10 2.76
N PRO A 320 -12.70 6.00 2.32
CA PRO A 320 -13.40 6.91 3.24
C PRO A 320 -14.18 6.23 4.37
N ASN A 321 -14.65 5.00 4.15
CA ASN A 321 -15.43 4.23 5.14
C ASN A 321 -14.60 3.20 5.91
N ASP A 322 -13.38 2.92 5.46
CA ASP A 322 -12.48 1.92 6.02
C ASP A 322 -11.05 2.41 5.85
N SER A 323 -10.58 3.17 6.84
CA SER A 323 -9.22 3.73 6.88
C SER A 323 -8.68 3.69 8.30
N VAL A 324 -7.42 3.28 8.41
CA VAL A 324 -6.61 3.39 9.62
C VAL A 324 -5.77 4.67 9.66
N VAL A 325 -5.83 5.51 8.61
CA VAL A 325 -5.02 6.73 8.46
C VAL A 325 -5.89 7.94 8.12
N ILE A 326 -5.58 9.10 8.70
CA ILE A 326 -6.26 10.35 8.40
C ILE A 326 -5.98 10.80 6.95
N GLU A 327 -7.04 11.17 6.21
CA GLU A 327 -6.88 11.85 4.92
C GLU A 327 -6.32 13.26 5.14
N HIS A 328 -5.17 13.54 4.52
CA HIS A 328 -4.57 14.87 4.45
C HIS A 328 -4.28 15.28 3.01
N GLN A 329 -5.15 16.11 2.45
CA GLN A 329 -4.94 16.71 1.14
C GLN A 329 -3.87 17.78 1.18
N THR A 330 -2.70 17.44 0.64
CA THR A 330 -1.58 18.38 0.56
C THR A 330 -1.64 19.26 -0.69
N ASN A 331 -0.73 20.22 -0.77
CA ASN A 331 -0.52 21.10 -1.93
C ASN A 331 0.98 21.40 -2.12
N ILE A 332 1.34 22.02 -3.24
CA ILE A 332 2.75 22.31 -3.57
C ILE A 332 3.47 23.15 -2.51
N ARG A 333 2.75 24.08 -1.86
CA ARG A 333 3.34 24.92 -0.80
C ARG A 333 3.68 24.08 0.43
N GLU A 334 2.74 23.26 0.89
CA GLU A 334 2.96 22.33 2.01
C GLU A 334 4.08 21.35 1.72
N ILE A 335 4.09 20.73 0.53
CA ILE A 335 5.17 19.83 0.10
C ILE A 335 6.53 20.55 0.20
N THR A 336 6.59 21.79 -0.27
CA THR A 336 7.83 22.58 -0.23
C THR A 336 8.28 22.89 1.20
N GLU A 337 7.37 23.29 2.10
CA GLU A 337 7.72 23.54 3.50
C GLU A 337 8.13 22.25 4.22
N ARG A 338 7.43 21.15 3.97
CA ARG A 338 7.77 19.85 4.55
C ARG A 338 9.11 19.33 4.04
N THR A 339 9.45 19.55 2.78
CA THR A 339 10.80 19.26 2.25
C THR A 339 11.88 20.03 3.01
N LYS A 340 11.62 21.26 3.47
CA LYS A 340 12.57 21.98 4.33
C LYS A 340 12.70 21.33 5.71
N SER A 341 11.59 20.92 6.32
CA SER A 341 11.57 20.17 7.58
C SER A 341 12.36 18.87 7.46
N PHE A 342 12.05 18.06 6.44
CA PHE A 342 12.73 16.83 6.07
C PHE A 342 14.24 17.00 5.92
N ARG A 343 14.70 18.06 5.23
CA ARG A 343 16.14 18.36 5.11
C ARG A 343 16.82 18.65 6.46
N ARG A 344 16.13 19.33 7.39
CA ARG A 344 16.65 19.56 8.75
C ARG A 344 16.78 18.23 9.50
N ILE A 345 15.77 17.37 9.42
CA ILE A 345 15.79 16.02 9.99
C ILE A 345 16.97 15.22 9.40
N LEU A 346 17.09 15.15 8.08
CA LEU A 346 18.19 14.44 7.41
C LEU A 346 19.58 14.95 7.81
N SER A 347 19.74 16.25 8.05
CA SER A 347 21.02 16.81 8.50
C SER A 347 21.49 16.24 9.85
N VAL A 348 20.54 15.87 10.71
CA VAL A 348 20.80 15.21 12.00
C VAL A 348 20.99 13.71 11.79
N VAL A 349 20.12 13.07 11.01
CA VAL A 349 20.20 11.64 10.67
C VAL A 349 21.55 11.29 10.02
N LYS A 350 22.17 12.21 9.27
CA LYS A 350 23.52 12.05 8.70
C LYS A 350 24.55 11.59 9.74
N LYS A 351 24.44 12.06 11.00
CA LYS A 351 25.34 11.68 12.09
C LYS A 351 25.25 10.19 12.44
N ALA A 352 24.08 9.58 12.24
CA ALA A 352 23.87 8.14 12.43
C ALA A 352 24.46 7.28 11.30
N ASN A 353 24.89 7.90 10.18
CA ASN A 353 25.47 7.23 9.02
C ASN A 353 24.68 5.99 8.57
N PRO A 354 23.41 6.15 8.13
CA PRO A 354 22.56 5.03 7.74
C PRO A 354 23.25 4.11 6.72
N LYS A 355 23.15 2.79 6.96
CA LYS A 355 23.75 1.76 6.08
C LYS A 355 22.83 1.35 4.94
N LEU A 356 21.53 1.54 5.14
CA LEU A 356 20.48 1.30 4.17
C LEU A 356 19.51 2.47 4.24
N VAL A 357 19.11 2.96 3.07
CA VAL A 357 18.03 3.94 2.92
C VAL A 357 16.99 3.32 2.00
N THR A 358 15.76 3.21 2.50
CA THR A 358 14.58 2.80 1.73
C THR A 358 13.69 4.02 1.46
N LEU A 359 12.96 3.96 0.36
CA LEU A 359 11.99 4.99 -0.03
C LEU A 359 10.76 4.27 -0.61
N CYS A 360 9.64 4.35 0.08
CA CYS A 360 8.37 3.79 -0.34
C CYS A 360 7.48 4.87 -0.95
N ARG A 361 6.82 4.56 -2.07
CA ARG A 361 5.87 5.48 -2.70
C ARG A 361 4.46 5.35 -2.15
N SER A 362 4.14 4.30 -1.39
CA SER A 362 2.82 4.00 -0.80
C SER A 362 1.62 4.16 -1.77
N THR A 363 1.88 4.03 -3.08
CA THR A 363 0.90 4.32 -4.14
C THR A 363 -0.06 3.15 -4.35
N ARG A 364 0.42 1.94 -4.07
CA ARG A 364 -0.37 0.70 -4.14
C ARG A 364 -1.42 0.69 -3.05
N ASP A 365 -1.02 1.03 -1.84
CA ASP A 365 -1.83 1.03 -0.62
C ASP A 365 -2.80 2.23 -0.58
N GLY A 366 -2.55 3.22 -1.45
CA GLY A 366 -3.46 4.33 -1.69
C GLY A 366 -3.27 5.50 -0.73
N TYR A 367 -2.06 5.66 -0.18
CA TYR A 367 -1.74 6.77 0.73
C TYR A 367 -1.19 7.98 -0.03
N THR A 368 -0.15 7.82 -0.85
CA THR A 368 0.52 8.98 -1.48
C THR A 368 -0.37 9.70 -2.51
N PRO A 369 -0.50 11.04 -2.43
CA PRO A 369 -1.20 11.87 -3.41
C PRO A 369 -0.63 11.70 -4.83
N ARG A 370 -1.32 10.90 -5.65
CA ARG A 370 -0.84 10.49 -6.99
C ARG A 370 -0.55 11.65 -7.93
N GLN A 371 -1.22 12.78 -7.78
CA GLN A 371 -0.97 14.00 -8.57
C GLN A 371 0.35 14.69 -8.20
N PHE A 372 0.90 14.43 -7.01
CA PHE A 372 2.13 15.06 -6.52
C PHE A 372 3.31 14.08 -6.39
N PHE A 373 3.12 12.78 -6.62
CA PHE A 373 4.16 11.74 -6.44
C PHE A 373 5.52 12.16 -7.03
N SER A 374 5.54 12.66 -8.27
CA SER A 374 6.80 12.99 -8.95
C SER A 374 7.53 14.15 -8.26
N LYS A 375 6.79 15.13 -7.73
CA LYS A 375 7.37 16.23 -6.96
C LYS A 375 7.93 15.73 -5.63
N ILE A 376 7.16 14.89 -4.94
CA ILE A 376 7.53 14.35 -3.62
C ILE A 376 8.78 13.46 -3.75
N GLU A 377 8.75 12.46 -4.65
CA GLU A 377 9.87 11.55 -4.89
C GLU A 377 11.16 12.30 -5.23
N ASN A 378 11.07 13.27 -6.15
CA ASN A 378 12.24 14.06 -6.56
C ASN A 378 12.76 14.92 -5.40
N ASP A 379 11.88 15.54 -4.61
CA ASP A 379 12.29 16.32 -3.44
C ASP A 379 13.03 15.46 -2.40
N VAL A 380 12.53 14.25 -2.14
CA VAL A 380 13.15 13.31 -1.20
C VAL A 380 14.52 12.87 -1.73
N ILE A 381 14.59 12.41 -2.98
CA ILE A 381 15.84 11.95 -3.62
C ILE A 381 16.88 13.07 -3.67
N ASP A 382 16.48 14.30 -4.05
CA ASP A 382 17.41 15.43 -4.12
C ASP A 382 17.89 15.86 -2.74
N SER A 383 17.03 15.79 -1.72
CA SER A 383 17.41 16.03 -0.34
C SER A 383 18.41 14.98 0.16
N LEU A 384 18.21 13.70 -0.18
CA LEU A 384 19.17 12.63 0.13
C LEU A 384 20.51 12.85 -0.60
N ARG A 385 20.51 13.17 -1.89
CA ARG A 385 21.74 13.47 -2.65
C ARG A 385 22.50 14.67 -2.11
N HIS A 386 21.80 15.68 -1.63
CA HIS A 386 22.41 16.85 -1.02
C HIS A 386 23.18 16.49 0.27
N ILE A 387 22.61 15.61 1.09
CA ILE A 387 23.19 15.19 2.37
C ILE A 387 24.26 14.11 2.18
N TYR A 388 24.03 13.17 1.25
CA TYR A 388 24.84 12.01 0.92
C TYR A 388 25.27 12.06 -0.56
N THR A 389 26.42 12.68 -0.82
CA THR A 389 26.88 13.03 -2.18
C THR A 389 27.07 11.86 -3.16
N ASN A 390 27.24 10.63 -2.65
CA ASN A 390 27.42 9.42 -3.45
C ASN A 390 26.15 8.55 -3.55
N THR A 391 24.97 9.14 -3.36
CA THR A 391 23.68 8.40 -3.39
C THR A 391 23.41 7.80 -4.76
N LYS A 392 23.26 6.47 -4.81
CA LYS A 392 22.79 5.73 -5.98
C LYS A 392 21.36 5.28 -5.72
N VAL A 393 20.44 5.64 -6.62
CA VAL A 393 19.05 5.22 -6.53
C VAL A 393 18.89 3.90 -7.29
N LEU A 394 18.37 2.88 -6.60
CA LEU A 394 18.00 1.59 -7.17
C LEU A 394 16.49 1.45 -7.04
N TYR A 395 15.81 1.23 -8.16
CA TYR A 395 14.36 1.01 -8.16
C TYR A 395 14.08 -0.48 -8.02
N ASP A 396 13.11 -0.83 -7.18
CA ASP A 396 12.60 -2.20 -7.09
C ASP A 396 12.07 -2.66 -8.47
N THR A 397 12.36 -3.91 -8.83
CA THR A 397 11.88 -4.51 -10.08
C THR A 397 10.38 -4.69 -10.12
N GLU A 398 9.74 -4.78 -8.95
CA GLU A 398 8.29 -4.92 -8.75
C GLU A 398 7.61 -3.60 -8.34
N LEU A 399 8.31 -2.46 -8.48
CA LEU A 399 7.76 -1.14 -8.16
C LEU A 399 6.56 -0.80 -9.05
N LEU A 400 5.42 -0.51 -8.42
CA LEU A 400 4.19 -0.14 -9.12
C LEU A 400 4.41 1.11 -10.02
N GLY A 401 4.10 0.97 -11.31
CA GLY A 401 4.36 2.02 -12.32
C GLY A 401 5.83 2.19 -12.72
N GLY A 402 6.73 1.38 -12.17
CA GLY A 402 8.17 1.40 -12.43
C GLY A 402 8.83 2.74 -12.10
N ARG A 403 10.02 2.98 -12.64
CA ARG A 403 10.79 4.22 -12.40
C ARG A 403 10.00 5.51 -12.66
N LYS A 404 9.09 5.49 -13.63
CA LYS A 404 8.31 6.66 -14.06
C LYS A 404 7.08 6.96 -13.18
N GLY A 405 6.68 6.01 -12.34
CA GLY A 405 5.52 6.16 -11.47
C GLY A 405 4.19 5.85 -12.13
N TRP A 406 3.17 5.74 -11.27
CA TRP A 406 1.83 5.27 -11.64
C TRP A 406 1.12 6.15 -12.68
N PRO A 407 1.16 7.50 -12.60
CA PRO A 407 0.48 8.34 -13.59
C PRO A 407 1.04 8.22 -15.01
N GLU A 408 2.33 7.90 -15.17
CA GLU A 408 2.97 7.78 -16.49
C GLU A 408 2.65 6.47 -17.22
N ARG A 409 1.97 5.51 -16.57
CA ARG A 409 1.68 4.20 -17.16
C ARG A 409 0.81 4.28 -18.43
N CYS A 410 -0.03 5.29 -18.56
CA CYS A 410 -0.94 5.47 -19.71
C CYS A 410 -0.31 6.30 -20.85
N GLY A 411 0.98 6.68 -20.73
CA GLY A 411 1.66 7.65 -21.60
C GLY A 411 1.13 9.07 -21.45
N ASN A 412 1.70 10.05 -22.18
CA ASN A 412 1.38 11.49 -22.13
C ASN A 412 -0.10 11.88 -22.40
N LYS A 413 -1.02 10.92 -22.54
CA LYS A 413 -2.43 11.15 -22.89
C LYS A 413 -3.35 11.42 -21.70
N MET A 414 -2.90 11.24 -20.46
CA MET A 414 -3.74 11.45 -19.26
C MET A 414 -3.33 12.66 -18.40
N ASN A 415 -2.29 13.43 -18.79
CA ASN A 415 -1.76 14.55 -17.99
C ASN A 415 -2.71 15.76 -17.81
N ASN A 416 -3.92 15.71 -18.38
CA ASN A 416 -4.92 16.78 -18.27
C ASN A 416 -6.15 16.32 -17.47
N TYR A 417 -5.91 15.76 -16.28
CA TYR A 417 -6.95 15.61 -15.28
C TYR A 417 -6.83 16.78 -14.31
N ASP A 418 -7.48 17.88 -14.67
CA ASP A 418 -7.63 19.05 -13.80
C ASP A 418 -8.89 18.79 -12.95
N PHE A 419 -8.69 18.46 -11.68
CA PHE A 419 -9.77 18.42 -10.68
C PHE A 419 -9.94 19.84 -10.13
N SER A 420 -10.52 20.71 -10.96
CA SER A 420 -10.95 22.06 -10.58
C SER A 420 -12.46 22.13 -10.52
#